data_AF-A0A2G8KGD6-F1
#
_entry.id   AF-A0A2G8KGD6-F1
#
_cell.length_a   1.000
_cell.length_b   1.000
_cell.length_c   1.000
_cell.angle_alpha   90.00
_cell.angle_beta   90.00
_cell.angle_gamma   90.00
#
_symmetry.space_group_name_H-M   'P 1'
#
loop_
_entity.id
_entity.type
_entity.pdbx_description
1 polymer ?
#
loop_
_entity_poly.entity_id
_entity_poly.type
_entity_poly.pdbx_seq_one_letter_code
_entity_poly.pdbx_strand_id
1 'polypeptide(L)'
;MSFSLTDNCLIQIGIPVLSVDGMVIKKAKSFVLRCYACFKVTSETNRKFCPKCGNQTLNKASVTVDKEGNTHYHMTRRRGYKVGELRQSIPMPKSGKHVQNPVVCEDQPRPQNRVSRKAMMRNNVFDPDYVAQNSPFVNRDVTSRSALLGVGRKQQTRRGRRK
;
A
#
# COMPACT_ATOMS: atom_id res chain seq x y z
N MET A 1 -9.31 -13.39 1.82
CA MET A 1 -10.59 -12.96 2.42
C MET A 1 -10.39 -11.57 2.98
N SER A 2 -10.68 -10.56 2.17
CA SER A 2 -10.65 -9.16 2.56
C SER A 2 -11.94 -8.85 3.30
N PHE A 3 -11.89 -8.63 4.62
CA PHE A 3 -12.98 -8.01 5.37
C PHE A 3 -13.20 -6.60 4.78
N SER A 4 -14.11 -6.53 3.82
CA SER A 4 -14.39 -5.32 3.05
C SER A 4 -15.42 -4.46 3.79
N LEU A 5 -15.52 -3.19 3.38
CA LEU A 5 -16.53 -2.24 3.86
C LEU A 5 -17.95 -2.80 3.96
N THR A 6 -18.28 -3.77 3.10
CA THR A 6 -19.56 -4.46 3.06
C THR A 6 -19.94 -5.05 4.42
N ASP A 7 -19.00 -5.70 5.09
CA ASP A 7 -19.29 -6.46 6.30
C ASP A 7 -19.54 -5.53 7.50
N ASN A 8 -18.81 -4.40 7.55
CA ASN A 8 -19.01 -3.37 8.58
C ASN A 8 -20.35 -2.64 8.41
N CYS A 9 -20.76 -2.36 7.16
CA CYS A 9 -22.02 -1.70 6.86
C CYS A 9 -23.22 -2.60 7.24
N LEU A 10 -23.13 -3.90 6.93
CA LEU A 10 -24.18 -4.87 7.28
C LEU A 10 -24.43 -4.96 8.79
N ILE A 11 -23.37 -4.93 9.60
CA ILE A 11 -23.49 -4.91 11.06
C ILE A 11 -24.13 -3.60 11.55
N GLN A 12 -23.82 -2.46 10.91
CA GLN A 12 -24.45 -1.17 11.24
C GLN A 12 -25.94 -1.11 10.88
N ILE A 13 -26.38 -1.84 9.85
CA ILE A 13 -27.79 -1.94 9.44
C ILE A 13 -28.56 -2.97 10.31
N GLY A 14 -27.86 -3.74 11.16
CA GLY A 14 -28.46 -4.73 12.04
C GLY A 14 -28.64 -6.12 11.40
N ILE A 15 -27.98 -6.38 10.27
CA ILE A 15 -28.02 -7.68 9.61
C ILE A 15 -26.88 -8.56 10.16
N PRO A 16 -27.17 -9.76 10.70
CA PRO A 16 -26.13 -10.65 11.22
C PRO A 16 -25.27 -11.22 10.08
N VAL A 17 -23.96 -11.02 10.18
CA VAL A 17 -22.97 -11.53 9.21
C VAL A 17 -22.38 -12.85 9.71
N LEU A 18 -22.30 -13.85 8.83
CA LEU A 18 -21.70 -15.16 9.11
C LEU A 18 -20.23 -15.20 8.65
N SER A 19 -19.38 -15.85 9.44
CA SER A 19 -18.02 -16.23 9.05
C SER A 19 -18.05 -17.39 8.05
N VAL A 20 -16.92 -17.65 7.41
CA VAL A 20 -16.72 -18.79 6.50
C VAL A 20 -17.00 -20.13 7.19
N ASP A 21 -16.79 -20.19 8.51
CA ASP A 21 -17.05 -21.37 9.35
C ASP A 21 -18.50 -21.44 9.87
N GLY A 22 -19.41 -20.58 9.40
CA GLY A 22 -20.83 -20.57 9.78
C GLY A 22 -21.15 -19.91 11.13
N MET A 23 -20.17 -19.30 11.80
CA MET A 23 -20.37 -18.60 13.08
C MET A 23 -20.82 -17.15 12.89
N VAL A 24 -21.76 -16.66 13.71
CA VAL A 24 -22.21 -15.26 13.70
C VAL A 24 -21.13 -14.32 14.24
N ILE A 25 -20.75 -13.31 13.46
CA ILE A 25 -19.75 -12.32 13.83
C ILE A 25 -20.34 -11.33 14.83
N LYS A 26 -19.79 -11.32 16.05
CA LYS A 26 -20.25 -10.45 17.15
C LYS A 26 -19.55 -9.09 17.18
N LYS A 27 -18.30 -9.02 16.74
CA LYS A 27 -17.49 -7.80 16.70
C LYS A 27 -16.62 -7.85 15.46
N ALA A 28 -16.63 -6.78 14.67
CA ALA A 28 -15.79 -6.67 13.49
C ALA A 28 -14.70 -5.62 13.76
N LYS A 29 -13.43 -6.02 13.61
CA LYS A 29 -12.29 -5.11 13.70
C LYS A 29 -11.70 -4.89 12.33
N SER A 30 -11.66 -3.64 11.90
CA SER A 30 -11.15 -3.22 10.60
C SER A 30 -10.16 -2.07 10.74
N PHE A 31 -9.57 -1.64 9.62
CA PHE A 31 -8.65 -0.52 9.59
C PHE A 31 -9.15 0.54 8.61
N VAL A 32 -9.06 1.79 9.03
CA VAL A 32 -9.35 2.97 8.20
C VAL A 32 -8.15 3.90 8.21
N LEU A 33 -8.10 4.81 7.24
CA LEU A 33 -7.12 5.89 7.19
C LEU A 33 -7.75 7.18 7.70
N ARG A 34 -7.12 7.85 8.66
CA ARG A 34 -7.53 9.17 9.16
C ARG A 34 -6.45 10.19 8.86
N CYS A 35 -6.84 11.29 8.25
CA CYS A 35 -5.96 12.44 8.08
C CYS A 35 -5.72 13.14 9.41
N TYR A 36 -4.47 13.46 9.74
CA TYR A 36 -4.16 14.20 10.97
C TYR A 36 -4.24 15.71 10.83
N ALA A 37 -4.26 16.24 9.60
CA ALA A 37 -4.37 17.67 9.33
C ALA A 37 -5.84 18.13 9.24
N CYS A 38 -6.64 17.45 8.41
CA CYS A 38 -8.04 17.83 8.16
C CYS A 38 -9.08 16.91 8.83
N PHE A 39 -8.62 15.91 9.60
CA PHE A 39 -9.43 14.94 10.36
C PHE A 39 -10.40 14.07 9.56
N LYS A 40 -10.38 14.14 8.22
CA LYS A 40 -11.19 13.28 7.35
C LYS A 40 -10.79 11.82 7.52
N VAL A 41 -11.78 10.96 7.77
CA VAL A 41 -11.63 9.50 7.75
C VAL A 41 -11.96 9.01 6.34
N THR A 42 -11.14 8.09 5.85
CA THR A 42 -11.27 7.42 4.55
C THR A 42 -11.18 5.92 4.80
N SER A 43 -12.11 5.17 4.22
CA SER A 43 -12.17 3.72 4.35
C SER A 43 -11.26 3.00 3.35
N GLU A 44 -10.84 3.67 2.29
CA GLU A 44 -9.86 3.16 1.32
C GLU A 44 -8.47 3.02 1.96
N THR A 45 -8.06 1.79 2.24
CA THR A 45 -6.82 1.46 2.97
C THR A 45 -5.53 1.62 2.16
N ASN A 46 -5.64 1.69 0.83
CA ASN A 46 -4.49 1.75 -0.09
C ASN A 46 -4.08 3.18 -0.47
N ARG A 47 -4.83 4.20 -0.04
CA ARG A 47 -4.50 5.60 -0.35
C ARG A 47 -3.28 6.08 0.42
N LYS A 48 -2.49 6.94 -0.23
CA LYS A 48 -1.35 7.63 0.39
C LYS A 48 -1.68 9.10 0.69
N PHE A 49 -2.43 9.74 -0.20
CA PHE A 49 -2.83 11.13 -0.11
C PHE A 49 -4.26 11.25 0.42
N CYS A 50 -4.52 12.28 1.23
CA CYS A 50 -5.85 12.51 1.76
C CYS A 50 -6.77 13.06 0.64
N PRO A 51 -7.97 12.48 0.43
CA PRO A 51 -8.89 12.94 -0.62
C PRO A 51 -9.44 14.36 -0.39
N LYS A 52 -9.39 14.88 0.85
CA LYS A 52 -9.90 16.22 1.18
C LYS A 52 -8.82 17.30 1.05
N CYS A 53 -7.60 17.06 1.50
CA CYS A 53 -6.54 18.08 1.55
C CYS A 53 -5.34 17.80 0.64
N GLY A 54 -5.32 16.69 -0.10
CA GLY A 54 -4.26 16.33 -1.06
C GLY A 54 -2.92 15.93 -0.43
N ASN A 55 -2.69 16.21 0.87
CA ASN A 55 -1.42 15.95 1.52
C ASN A 55 -1.25 14.47 1.94
N GLN A 56 -0.01 13.99 1.96
CA GLN A 56 0.35 12.64 2.45
C GLN A 56 0.30 12.55 3.98
N THR A 57 -0.90 12.66 4.54
CA THR A 57 -1.16 12.89 5.97
C THR A 57 -2.08 11.82 6.59
N LEU A 58 -2.25 10.71 5.87
CA LEU A 58 -3.11 9.61 6.28
C LEU A 58 -2.39 8.68 7.26
N ASN A 59 -3.02 8.41 8.40
CA ASN A 59 -2.58 7.41 9.36
C ASN A 59 -3.58 6.28 9.48
N LYS A 60 -3.06 5.07 9.65
CA LYS A 60 -3.87 3.89 9.93
C LYS A 60 -4.43 3.94 11.36
N ALA A 61 -5.75 3.86 11.49
CA ALA A 61 -6.47 3.72 12.75
C ALA A 61 -7.28 2.42 12.71
N SER A 62 -7.39 1.72 13.85
CA SER A 62 -8.27 0.55 13.95
C SER A 62 -9.67 0.98 14.37
N VAL A 63 -10.68 0.38 13.76
CA VAL A 63 -12.10 0.61 14.05
C VAL A 63 -12.72 -0.70 14.48
N THR A 64 -13.49 -0.67 15.55
CA THR A 64 -14.30 -1.80 16.02
C THR A 64 -15.77 -1.45 15.85
N VAL A 65 -16.54 -2.35 15.26
CA VAL A 65 -18.00 -2.25 15.20
C VAL A 65 -18.57 -3.29 16.15
N ASP A 66 -19.34 -2.82 17.13
CA ASP A 66 -20.05 -3.69 18.06
C ASP A 66 -21.38 -4.19 17.47
N LYS A 67 -22.01 -5.19 18.10
CA LYS A 67 -23.28 -5.77 17.65
C LYS A 67 -24.43 -4.78 17.51
N GLU A 68 -24.38 -3.73 18.32
CA GLU A 68 -25.38 -2.65 18.34
C GLU A 68 -25.18 -1.67 17.16
N GLY A 69 -24.17 -1.90 16.31
CA GLY A 69 -23.81 -1.00 15.21
C GLY A 69 -22.90 0.16 15.62
N ASN A 70 -22.59 0.31 16.91
CA ASN A 70 -21.72 1.36 17.43
C ASN A 70 -20.28 1.20 16.93
N THR A 71 -19.72 2.28 16.37
CA THR A 71 -18.33 2.31 15.86
C THR A 71 -17.37 2.97 16.82
N HIS A 72 -16.34 2.25 17.25
CA HIS A 72 -15.29 2.73 18.12
C HIS A 72 -13.98 2.89 17.36
N TYR A 73 -13.46 4.11 17.30
CA TYR A 73 -12.17 4.41 16.70
C TYR A 73 -11.07 4.34 17.75
N HIS A 74 -10.04 3.55 17.51
CA HIS A 74 -8.87 3.45 18.38
C HIS A 74 -7.68 4.16 17.72
N MET A 75 -7.32 5.32 18.26
CA MET A 75 -6.18 6.11 17.80
C MET A 75 -4.97 5.91 18.73
N THR A 76 -3.77 5.78 18.15
CA THR A 76 -2.54 5.76 18.94
C THR A 76 -2.22 7.16 19.47
N ARG A 77 -2.25 7.33 20.81
CA ARG A 77 -1.94 8.60 21.48
C ARG A 77 -0.44 8.97 21.47
N ARG A 78 0.45 8.00 21.20
CA ARG A 78 1.91 8.10 21.46
C ARG A 78 2.82 8.36 20.24
N ARG A 79 2.29 8.59 19.04
CA ARG A 79 3.13 8.95 17.88
C ARG A 79 2.90 10.42 17.50
N GLY A 80 3.66 11.32 18.12
CA GLY A 80 3.89 12.64 17.54
C GLY A 80 4.61 12.51 16.20
N TYR A 81 4.25 13.34 15.22
CA TYR A 81 4.91 13.34 13.91
C TYR A 81 6.33 13.87 14.07
N LYS A 82 7.31 13.13 13.56
CA LYS A 82 8.70 13.59 13.50
C LYS A 82 8.82 14.65 12.40
N VAL A 83 8.70 15.92 12.77
CA VAL A 83 8.78 17.07 11.85
C VAL A 83 10.11 17.09 11.09
N GLY A 84 11.21 16.63 11.70
CA GLY A 84 12.55 16.64 11.09
C GLY A 84 12.71 15.74 9.87
N GLU A 85 11.99 14.62 9.78
CA GLU A 85 12.07 13.73 8.60
C GLU A 85 11.26 14.28 7.41
N LEU A 86 10.29 15.17 7.67
CA LEU A 86 9.39 15.74 6.67
C LEU A 86 9.96 16.97 5.96
N ARG A 87 10.92 17.67 6.58
CA ARG A 87 11.55 18.88 6.02
C ARG A 87 12.88 18.52 5.37
N GLN A 88 12.84 18.05 4.13
CA GLN A 88 14.02 17.73 3.34
C GLN A 88 14.00 18.53 2.03
N SER A 89 15.16 18.92 1.53
CA SER A 89 15.27 19.56 0.22
C SER A 89 14.89 18.56 -0.88
N ILE A 90 13.93 18.95 -1.71
CA ILE A 90 13.48 18.16 -2.85
C ILE A 90 14.36 18.53 -4.04
N PRO A 91 14.83 17.55 -4.85
CA PRO A 91 15.59 17.86 -6.05
C PRO A 91 14.75 18.68 -7.04
N MET A 92 15.43 19.49 -7.86
CA MET A 92 14.77 20.23 -8.93
C MET A 92 13.98 19.28 -9.84
N PRO A 93 12.72 19.61 -10.18
CA PRO A 93 11.90 18.76 -11.03
C PRO A 93 12.54 18.64 -12.41
N LYS A 94 12.75 17.42 -12.88
CA LYS A 94 13.31 17.14 -14.21
C LYS A 94 12.21 16.67 -15.16
N SER A 95 12.38 16.95 -16.45
CA SER A 95 11.53 16.45 -17.53
C SER A 95 12.26 15.38 -18.35
N GLY A 96 11.52 14.43 -18.92
CA GLY A 96 12.06 13.38 -19.80
C GLY A 96 11.41 12.02 -19.64
N LYS A 97 11.66 11.11 -20.60
CA LYS A 97 11.03 9.78 -20.70
C LYS A 97 11.34 8.84 -19.54
N HIS A 98 12.46 9.02 -18.85
CA HIS A 98 12.93 8.12 -17.79
C HIS A 98 13.19 8.81 -16.46
N VAL A 99 12.67 10.03 -16.27
CA VAL A 99 12.86 10.78 -15.03
C VAL A 99 12.11 10.14 -13.87
N GLN A 100 12.75 10.09 -12.70
CA GLN A 100 12.16 9.64 -11.44
C GLN A 100 12.08 10.80 -10.45
N ASN A 101 11.04 11.62 -10.59
CA ASN A 101 10.74 12.68 -9.62
C ASN A 101 10.05 12.08 -8.37
N PRO A 102 10.28 12.66 -7.18
CA PRO A 102 9.54 12.27 -5.98
C PRO A 102 8.05 12.55 -6.16
N VAL A 103 7.22 11.71 -5.54
CA VAL A 103 5.76 11.82 -5.60
C VAL A 103 5.27 12.74 -4.50
N VAL A 104 4.71 13.89 -4.87
CA VAL A 104 4.23 14.92 -3.96
C VAL A 104 2.69 14.95 -3.90
N CYS A 105 2.03 14.58 -5.01
CA CYS A 105 0.57 14.58 -5.13
C CYS A 105 0.05 13.26 -5.73
N GLU A 106 -1.25 13.00 -5.57
CA GLU A 106 -1.92 11.81 -6.11
C GLU A 106 -1.88 11.78 -7.64
N ASP A 107 -2.30 12.88 -8.28
CA ASP A 107 -2.45 13.01 -9.74
C ASP A 107 -1.14 13.39 -10.47
N GLN A 108 0.01 13.23 -9.82
CA GLN A 108 1.28 13.60 -10.42
C GLN A 108 1.61 12.71 -11.64
N PRO A 109 1.80 13.28 -12.84
CA PRO A 109 2.11 12.50 -14.03
C PRO A 109 3.47 11.83 -13.90
N ARG A 110 3.56 10.56 -14.34
CA ARG A 110 4.79 9.77 -14.27
C ARG A 110 5.10 9.12 -15.61
N PRO A 111 6.38 9.00 -15.98
CA PRO A 111 6.76 8.26 -17.16
C PRO A 111 6.40 6.78 -17.04
N GLN A 112 6.02 6.17 -18.17
CA GLN A 112 5.66 4.77 -18.26
C GLN A 112 6.91 3.87 -18.28
N ASN A 113 7.56 3.74 -17.11
CA ASN A 113 8.67 2.81 -16.93
C ASN A 113 8.13 1.45 -16.48
N ARG A 114 7.80 0.58 -17.44
CA ARG A 114 7.36 -0.81 -17.17
C ARG A 114 8.54 -1.77 -17.19
N VAL A 115 8.48 -2.79 -16.35
CA VAL A 115 9.43 -3.91 -16.38
C VAL A 115 9.04 -4.90 -17.48
N SER A 116 10.01 -5.64 -18.02
CA SER A 116 9.74 -6.69 -19.01
C SER A 116 8.98 -7.87 -18.42
N ARG A 117 8.35 -8.69 -19.27
CA ARG A 117 7.67 -9.92 -18.82
C ARG A 117 8.63 -10.87 -18.10
N LYS A 118 9.84 -11.06 -18.64
CA LYS A 118 10.89 -11.90 -18.02
C LYS A 118 11.29 -11.38 -16.64
N ALA A 119 11.31 -10.07 -16.42
CA ALA A 119 11.58 -9.47 -15.12
C ALA A 119 10.42 -9.61 -14.12
N MET A 120 9.17 -9.76 -14.59
CA MET A 120 8.00 -9.99 -13.74
C MET A 120 7.88 -11.45 -13.26
N MET A 121 8.45 -12.40 -14.00
CA MET A 121 8.36 -13.82 -13.67
C MET A 121 8.98 -14.12 -12.29
N ARG A 122 8.31 -15.00 -11.54
CA ARG A 122 8.75 -15.50 -10.23
C ARG A 122 8.67 -17.03 -10.24
N ASN A 123 9.52 -17.66 -9.44
CA ASN A 123 9.44 -19.11 -9.25
C ASN A 123 8.18 -19.46 -8.46
N ASN A 124 7.40 -20.38 -9.01
CA ASN A 124 6.34 -21.08 -8.29
C ASN A 124 6.71 -22.56 -8.21
N VAL A 125 7.04 -23.03 -7.01
CA VAL A 125 7.47 -24.42 -6.79
C VAL A 125 6.28 -25.40 -6.89
N PHE A 126 5.06 -24.91 -6.66
CA PHE A 126 3.83 -25.72 -6.73
C PHE A 126 3.19 -25.72 -8.12
N ASP A 127 3.89 -25.19 -9.13
CA ASP A 127 3.41 -25.22 -10.51
C ASP A 127 3.59 -26.64 -11.09
N PRO A 128 2.58 -27.21 -11.78
CA PRO A 128 2.70 -28.54 -12.37
C PRO A 128 3.89 -28.65 -13.34
N ASP A 129 4.26 -27.56 -14.00
CA ASP A 129 5.36 -27.53 -14.97
C ASP A 129 6.73 -27.26 -14.31
N TYR A 130 6.81 -27.12 -12.97
CA TYR A 130 8.06 -26.79 -12.27
C TYR A 130 9.15 -27.86 -12.47
N VAL A 131 8.77 -29.14 -12.42
CA VAL A 131 9.71 -30.28 -12.57
C VAL A 131 10.30 -30.35 -13.98
N ALA A 132 9.57 -29.88 -14.99
CA ALA A 132 10.00 -29.89 -16.38
C ALA A 132 10.98 -28.73 -16.72
N GLN A 133 11.24 -27.80 -15.79
CA GLN A 133 12.11 -26.66 -16.04
C GLN A 133 13.59 -27.06 -16.02
N ASN A 134 14.38 -26.52 -16.97
CA ASN A 134 15.83 -26.74 -17.04
C ASN A 134 16.61 -26.23 -15.82
N SER A 135 16.05 -25.28 -15.07
CA SER A 135 16.69 -24.71 -13.89
C SER A 135 15.66 -24.46 -12.78
N PRO A 136 16.02 -24.71 -11.51
CA PRO A 136 15.12 -24.48 -10.37
C PRO A 136 14.85 -22.99 -10.12
N PHE A 137 15.57 -22.09 -10.81
CA PHE A 137 15.46 -20.65 -10.65
C PHE A 137 15.00 -19.92 -11.93
N VAL A 138 14.20 -18.88 -11.77
CA VAL A 138 13.77 -18.00 -12.86
C VAL A 138 14.95 -17.19 -13.38
N ASN A 139 15.12 -17.22 -14.70
CA ASN A 139 16.12 -16.43 -15.39
C ASN A 139 15.83 -14.94 -15.26
N ARG A 140 16.79 -14.18 -14.73
CA ARG A 140 16.69 -12.72 -14.63
C ARG A 140 16.84 -12.06 -15.99
N ASP A 141 16.14 -10.95 -16.17
CA ASP A 141 16.30 -10.10 -17.34
C ASP A 141 17.51 -9.17 -17.15
N VAL A 142 18.49 -9.30 -18.05
CA VAL A 142 19.72 -8.48 -18.08
C VAL A 142 19.86 -7.71 -19.39
N THR A 143 19.07 -8.03 -20.41
CA THR A 143 19.26 -7.50 -21.77
C THR A 143 18.29 -6.39 -22.12
N SER A 144 17.09 -6.35 -21.50
CA SER A 144 16.12 -5.33 -21.85
C SER A 144 16.54 -3.93 -21.40
N ARG A 145 16.05 -2.91 -22.11
CA ARG A 145 16.20 -1.50 -21.72
C ARG A 145 15.71 -1.23 -20.28
N SER A 146 14.66 -1.93 -19.84
CA SER A 146 14.14 -1.79 -18.47
C SER A 146 15.12 -2.32 -17.42
N ALA A 147 15.86 -3.39 -17.76
CA ALA A 147 16.92 -3.95 -16.91
C ALA A 147 18.12 -3.00 -16.81
N LEU A 148 18.55 -2.42 -17.95
CA LEU A 148 19.64 -1.44 -18.00
C LEU A 148 19.31 -0.16 -17.20
N LEU A 149 18.07 0.33 -17.29
CA LEU A 149 17.58 1.49 -16.54
C LEU A 149 17.30 1.18 -15.05
N GLY A 150 17.39 -0.08 -14.63
CA GLY A 150 17.12 -0.48 -13.24
C GLY A 150 15.66 -0.31 -12.80
N VAL A 151 14.71 -0.32 -13.75
CA VAL A 151 13.28 -0.15 -13.47
C VAL A 151 12.80 -1.29 -12.57
N GLY A 152 12.09 -0.96 -11.49
CA GLY A 152 11.53 -1.95 -10.56
C GLY A 152 12.50 -2.47 -9.50
N ARG A 153 13.79 -2.10 -9.53
CA ARG A 153 14.69 -2.35 -8.39
C ARG A 153 14.28 -1.41 -7.25
N LYS A 154 13.97 -1.96 -6.07
CA LYS A 154 13.84 -1.13 -4.86
C LYS A 154 15.18 -0.44 -4.67
N GLN A 155 15.20 0.89 -4.77
CA GLN A 155 16.35 1.66 -4.31
C GLN A 155 16.52 1.27 -2.84
N GLN A 156 17.57 0.53 -2.52
CA GLN A 156 17.98 0.36 -1.14
C GLN A 156 18.12 1.78 -0.62
N THR A 157 17.34 2.15 0.39
CA THR A 157 17.56 3.40 1.09
C THR A 157 19.02 3.35 1.49
N ARG A 158 19.84 4.20 0.86
CA ARG A 158 21.25 4.32 1.18
C ARG A 158 21.31 4.89 2.59
N ARG A 159 21.12 4.04 3.61
CA ARG A 159 21.93 4.16 4.81
C ARG A 159 23.34 4.01 4.27
N GLY A 160 23.97 5.14 3.96
CA GLY A 160 25.32 5.16 3.43
C GLY A 160 26.13 4.17 4.24
N ARG A 161 26.78 3.23 3.56
CA ARG A 161 27.74 2.33 4.19
C ARG A 161 28.77 3.28 4.81
N ARG A 162 28.62 3.57 6.10
CA ARG A 162 29.63 4.29 6.87
C ARG A 162 30.87 3.43 6.75
N LYS A 163 31.87 3.94 6.02
CA LYS A 163 33.23 3.42 6.13
C LYS A 163 33.73 3.74 7.52
#